data_AF-A0A9E1SHU1-F1
#
_entry.id   AF-A0A9E1SHU1-F1
#
_cell.length_a   1.000
_cell.length_b   1.000
_cell.length_c   1.000
_cell.angle_alpha   90.00
_cell.angle_beta   90.00
_cell.angle_gamma   90.00
#
_symmetry.space_group_name_H-M   'P 1'
#
loop_
_entity.id
_entity.type
_entity.pdbx_description
1 polymer ?
#
loop_
_entity_poly.entity_id
_entity_poly.type
_entity_poly.pdbx_seq_one_letter_code
_entity_poly.pdbx_strand_id
1 'polypeptide(L)'
;MENKNIFLMIFFYCTINLSYAKDLDTNSKMTQGDNKQFENIYQDWEVDKFENIVRYSTHGRVVHGHRFGWIKKAGNCDFDILATTISTQQENKDRLYDFKGDRIDLRINFPQAKGEDPAIIKTDLITVFDLATLKIAFFGNFIQGQMFDSLMAYFNTIKIEVTNPHKIYFDIPSDEFSLNGYVAAKLKAQELCEGMIKTTSL
;
A
#
# COMPACT_ATOMS: atom_id res chain seq x y z
N MET A 1 -3.20 -21.40 28.97
CA MET A 1 -3.58 -20.14 28.29
C MET A 1 -2.41 -19.73 27.44
N GLU A 2 -2.37 -20.24 26.20
CA GLU A 2 -1.32 -19.95 25.23
C GLU A 2 -1.83 -18.81 24.32
N ASN A 3 -1.26 -17.62 24.47
CA ASN A 3 -1.44 -16.55 23.50
C ASN A 3 -0.53 -16.86 22.31
N LYS A 4 -1.12 -17.35 21.22
CA LYS A 4 -0.47 -17.40 19.91
C LYS A 4 -0.30 -15.97 19.40
N ASN A 5 0.89 -15.42 19.55
CA ASN A 5 1.34 -14.26 18.79
C ASN A 5 1.46 -14.67 17.31
N ILE A 6 0.48 -14.27 16.51
CA ILE A 6 0.54 -14.37 15.05
C ILE A 6 1.51 -13.28 14.56
N PHE A 7 2.74 -13.70 14.29
CA PHE A 7 3.78 -12.91 13.63
C PHE A 7 3.37 -12.70 12.16
N LEU A 8 2.87 -11.51 11.83
CA LEU A 8 2.61 -11.09 10.46
C LEU A 8 3.92 -10.57 9.84
N MET A 9 4.72 -11.49 9.32
CA MET A 9 5.90 -11.16 8.51
C MET A 9 5.44 -10.83 7.09
N ILE A 10 5.36 -9.55 6.76
CA ILE A 10 5.19 -9.09 5.38
C ILE A 10 6.54 -9.29 4.68
N PHE A 11 6.65 -10.37 3.89
CA PHE A 11 7.81 -10.61 3.04
C PHE A 11 7.82 -9.60 1.88
N PHE A 12 8.72 -8.63 1.96
CA PHE A 12 9.12 -7.79 0.82
C PHE A 12 10.22 -8.54 0.05
N TYR A 13 9.87 -9.33 -0.96
CA TYR A 13 10.85 -9.98 -1.81
C TYR A 13 11.33 -9.01 -2.90
N CYS A 14 12.55 -8.48 -2.73
CA CYS A 14 13.35 -7.94 -3.84
C CYS A 14 13.86 -9.12 -4.70
N THR A 15 13.33 -9.29 -5.91
CA THR A 15 14.01 -10.14 -6.90
C THR A 15 15.04 -9.30 -7.64
N ILE A 16 16.30 -9.43 -7.23
CA ILE A 16 17.44 -9.04 -8.07
C ILE A 16 17.48 -10.07 -9.21
N ASN A 17 17.14 -9.64 -10.42
CA ASN A 17 17.39 -10.43 -11.63
C ASN A 17 18.90 -10.52 -11.85
N LEU A 18 19.52 -11.64 -11.47
CA LEU A 18 20.84 -12.03 -11.95
C LEU A 18 20.67 -13.10 -13.02
N SER A 19 20.77 -12.66 -14.28
CA SER A 19 20.73 -13.50 -15.46
C SER A 19 21.95 -14.42 -15.50
N TYR A 20 21.75 -15.73 -15.40
CA TYR A 20 22.65 -16.71 -16.00
C TYR A 20 21.82 -17.83 -16.62
N ALA A 21 21.82 -17.88 -17.94
CA ALA A 21 21.31 -19.01 -18.72
C ALA A 21 22.44 -20.03 -18.91
N LYS A 22 22.17 -21.32 -18.66
CA LYS A 22 22.32 -22.41 -19.65
C LYS A 22 21.88 -23.78 -19.12
N ASP A 23 21.20 -24.45 -20.04
CA ASP A 23 20.95 -25.88 -20.26
C ASP A 23 19.99 -26.69 -19.38
N LEU A 24 18.92 -27.11 -20.08
CA LEU A 24 17.99 -28.18 -19.80
C LEU A 24 18.69 -29.55 -19.82
N ASP A 25 18.34 -30.44 -18.88
CA ASP A 25 17.74 -31.70 -19.29
C ASP A 25 17.07 -32.48 -18.13
N THR A 26 16.09 -33.30 -18.54
CA THR A 26 15.43 -34.43 -17.83
C THR A 26 14.26 -34.17 -16.86
N ASN A 27 13.06 -34.36 -17.44
CA ASN A 27 11.88 -35.06 -16.92
C ASN A 27 11.83 -35.38 -15.41
N SER A 28 11.01 -34.64 -14.67
CA SER A 28 10.18 -35.25 -13.63
C SER A 28 8.79 -34.60 -13.61
N LYS A 29 7.77 -35.41 -13.82
CA LYS A 29 6.37 -35.06 -13.51
C LYS A 29 6.24 -35.09 -12.00
N MET A 30 6.03 -33.93 -11.39
CA MET A 30 5.37 -33.82 -10.09
C MET A 30 4.35 -32.69 -10.18
N THR A 31 3.11 -33.07 -9.93
CA THR A 31 1.93 -32.22 -9.79
C THR A 31 2.14 -31.23 -8.65
N GLN A 32 2.36 -29.97 -9.00
CA GLN A 32 2.32 -28.86 -8.06
C GLN A 32 1.25 -27.90 -8.59
N GLY A 33 0.22 -27.68 -7.77
CA GLY A 33 -0.88 -26.78 -8.11
C GLY A 33 -0.32 -25.45 -8.59
N ASP A 34 -0.86 -24.98 -9.72
CA ASP A 34 -0.54 -23.70 -10.34
C ASP A 34 -0.83 -22.55 -9.37
N ASN A 35 0.08 -22.27 -8.44
CA ASN A 35 0.30 -20.92 -7.92
C ASN A 35 1.09 -20.16 -8.99
N LYS A 36 0.49 -20.01 -10.18
CA LYS A 36 0.84 -18.92 -11.07
C LYS A 36 0.36 -17.67 -10.37
N GLN A 37 1.23 -17.07 -9.59
CA GLN A 37 1.10 -15.68 -9.17
C GLN A 37 1.12 -14.87 -10.47
N PHE A 38 -0.06 -14.69 -11.07
CA PHE A 38 -0.23 -13.70 -12.12
C PHE A 38 0.24 -12.39 -11.50
N GLU A 39 1.28 -11.80 -12.08
CA GLU A 39 1.68 -10.44 -11.75
C GLU A 39 0.46 -9.56 -12.03
N ASN A 40 -0.33 -9.27 -11.00
CA ASN A 40 -1.42 -8.31 -11.03
C ASN A 40 -0.81 -6.90 -11.00
N ILE A 41 0.13 -6.66 -11.91
CA ILE A 41 0.88 -5.42 -12.05
C ILE A 41 0.26 -4.65 -13.21
N TYR A 42 -0.11 -3.42 -12.93
CA TYR A 42 -0.76 -2.49 -13.83
C TYR A 42 0.11 -1.25 -13.88
N GLN A 43 1.10 -1.25 -14.78
CA GLN A 43 2.14 -0.21 -14.81
C GLN A 43 2.82 -0.10 -13.45
N ASP A 44 2.63 1.01 -12.74
CA ASP A 44 3.28 1.28 -11.46
C ASP A 44 2.45 0.80 -10.25
N TRP A 45 1.30 0.16 -10.49
CA TRP A 45 0.39 -0.33 -9.46
C TRP A 45 0.37 -1.85 -9.38
N GLU A 46 0.28 -2.38 -8.18
CA GLU A 46 0.15 -3.80 -7.89
C GLU A 46 -1.19 -4.07 -7.21
N VAL A 47 -1.82 -5.21 -7.48
CA VAL A 47 -3.04 -5.66 -6.80
C VAL A 47 -2.79 -7.00 -6.12
N ASP A 48 -2.93 -7.03 -4.81
CA ASP A 48 -2.76 -8.22 -4.00
C ASP A 48 -3.98 -8.51 -3.13
N LYS A 49 -4.14 -9.78 -2.78
CA LYS A 49 -5.26 -10.27 -1.97
C LYS A 49 -4.72 -10.94 -0.73
N PHE A 50 -5.30 -10.60 0.42
CA PHE A 50 -5.03 -11.24 1.69
C PHE A 50 -6.35 -11.45 2.43
N GLU A 51 -6.66 -12.71 2.76
CA GLU A 51 -7.92 -13.09 3.41
C GLU A 51 -9.16 -12.49 2.70
N ASN A 52 -9.86 -11.56 3.35
CA ASN A 52 -11.05 -10.87 2.88
C ASN A 52 -10.76 -9.43 2.41
N ILE A 53 -9.49 -9.10 2.15
CA ILE A 53 -9.03 -7.78 1.72
C ILE A 53 -8.39 -7.89 0.34
N VAL A 54 -8.74 -6.95 -0.54
CA VAL A 54 -7.93 -6.64 -1.73
C VAL A 54 -7.24 -5.32 -1.50
N ARG A 55 -5.93 -5.31 -1.69
CA ARG A 55 -5.13 -4.08 -1.68
C ARG A 55 -4.66 -3.80 -3.10
N TYR A 56 -4.68 -2.53 -3.46
CA TYR A 56 -4.04 -2.06 -4.68
C TYR A 56 -3.20 -0.83 -4.35
N SER A 57 -1.93 -0.85 -4.72
CA SER A 57 -0.96 0.13 -4.25
C SER A 57 0.22 0.31 -5.20
N THR A 58 0.93 1.42 -5.02
CA THR A 58 2.16 1.77 -5.73
C THR A 58 3.26 2.11 -4.72
N HIS A 59 4.51 2.19 -5.17
CA HIS A 59 5.65 2.53 -4.34
C HIS A 59 6.05 4.02 -4.45
N GLY A 60 6.75 4.51 -3.44
CA GLY A 60 7.33 5.85 -3.43
C GLY A 60 8.44 6.02 -4.47
N ARG A 61 8.60 7.25 -4.96
CA ARG A 61 9.66 7.64 -5.90
C ARG A 61 10.98 7.94 -5.18
N VAL A 62 10.91 8.52 -3.97
CA VAL A 62 12.07 8.87 -3.15
C VAL A 62 12.51 7.67 -2.31
N VAL A 63 11.57 7.01 -1.65
CA VAL A 63 11.80 5.80 -0.86
C VAL A 63 10.92 4.68 -1.41
N HIS A 64 11.53 3.73 -2.11
CA HIS A 64 10.80 2.62 -2.74
C HIS A 64 9.99 1.76 -1.74
N GLY A 65 10.40 1.73 -0.46
CA GLY A 65 9.65 1.06 0.60
C GLY A 65 8.42 1.81 1.10
N HIS A 66 8.26 3.10 0.78
CA HIS A 66 7.02 3.81 1.04
C HIS A 66 5.93 3.28 0.10
N ARG A 67 4.72 3.13 0.60
CA ARG A 67 3.58 2.62 -0.18
C ARG A 67 2.42 3.56 -0.05
N PHE A 68 1.69 3.74 -1.14
CA PHE A 68 0.42 4.46 -1.18
C PHE A 68 -0.59 3.62 -1.96
N GLY A 69 -1.82 3.58 -1.48
CA GLY A 69 -2.88 2.85 -2.14
C GLY A 69 -4.10 2.71 -1.25
N TRP A 70 -4.88 1.68 -1.56
CA TRP A 70 -6.20 1.49 -1.02
C TRP A 70 -6.48 0.03 -0.71
N ILE A 71 -7.43 -0.18 0.19
CA ILE A 71 -7.98 -1.46 0.58
C ILE A 71 -9.47 -1.47 0.29
N LYS A 72 -9.92 -2.52 -0.39
CA LYS A 72 -11.31 -2.96 -0.48
C LYS A 72 -11.53 -4.17 0.43
N LYS A 73 -12.61 -4.16 1.20
CA LYS A 73 -12.97 -5.28 2.08
C LYS A 73 -14.13 -6.06 1.47
N ALA A 74 -14.01 -7.38 1.38
CA ALA A 74 -15.09 -8.23 0.92
C ALA A 74 -16.36 -8.00 1.76
N GLY A 75 -17.50 -7.94 1.08
CA GLY A 75 -18.77 -7.52 1.66
C GLY A 75 -18.99 -6.00 1.70
N ASN A 76 -17.96 -5.21 1.38
CA ASN A 76 -18.05 -3.75 1.33
C ASN A 76 -17.12 -3.17 0.24
N CYS A 77 -17.33 -3.59 -1.01
CA CYS A 77 -16.45 -3.29 -2.13
C CYS A 77 -16.61 -1.85 -2.69
N ASP A 78 -17.67 -1.15 -2.30
CA ASP A 78 -17.98 0.21 -2.76
C ASP A 78 -17.07 1.28 -2.15
N PHE A 79 -16.35 0.95 -1.08
CA PHE A 79 -15.44 1.88 -0.42
C PHE A 79 -13.99 1.48 -0.59
N ASP A 80 -13.17 2.50 -0.80
CA ASP A 80 -11.72 2.41 -0.84
C ASP A 80 -11.17 3.07 0.43
N ILE A 81 -10.51 2.28 1.28
CA ILE A 81 -9.93 2.74 2.54
C ILE A 81 -8.43 2.94 2.33
N LEU A 82 -7.91 4.11 2.72
CA LEU A 82 -6.49 4.44 2.58
C LEU A 82 -5.60 3.37 3.21
N ALA A 83 -4.55 3.00 2.49
CA ALA A 83 -3.50 2.12 2.96
C ALA A 83 -2.13 2.70 2.56
N THR A 84 -1.53 3.49 3.44
CA THR A 84 -0.27 4.19 3.17
C THR A 84 0.77 3.87 4.23
N THR A 85 2.00 3.57 3.82
CA THR A 85 3.12 3.36 4.75
C THR A 85 4.26 4.32 4.45
N ILE A 86 4.74 4.99 5.50
CA ILE A 86 5.95 5.83 5.45
C ILE A 86 6.95 5.25 6.44
N SER A 87 8.16 4.95 5.97
CA SER A 87 9.24 4.45 6.80
C SER A 87 10.15 5.57 7.29
N THR A 88 10.86 5.33 8.39
CA THR A 88 11.83 6.29 8.92
C THR A 88 12.98 5.65 9.68
N GLN A 89 14.15 6.29 9.62
CA GLN A 89 15.30 6.01 10.49
C GLN A 89 15.57 7.09 11.55
N GLN A 90 14.75 8.13 11.65
CA GLN A 90 14.94 9.27 12.56
C GLN A 90 15.20 8.84 14.02
N GLU A 91 16.06 9.55 14.73
CA GLU A 91 16.47 9.16 16.11
C GLU A 91 15.29 9.02 17.07
N ASN A 92 14.28 9.87 16.96
CA ASN A 92 13.10 9.87 17.82
C ASN A 92 11.94 9.00 17.29
N LYS A 93 12.17 8.16 16.26
CA LYS A 93 11.13 7.33 15.62
C LYS A 93 10.39 6.37 16.55
N ASP A 94 11.02 5.96 17.65
CA ASP A 94 10.37 5.06 18.63
C ASP A 94 9.14 5.71 19.27
N ARG A 95 9.08 7.06 19.31
CA ARG A 95 7.90 7.79 19.78
C ARG A 95 6.67 7.63 18.90
N LEU A 96 6.81 7.09 17.68
CA LEU A 96 5.66 6.78 16.83
C LEU A 96 4.70 5.78 17.49
N TYR A 97 5.20 4.89 18.36
CA TYR A 97 4.35 3.97 19.11
C TYR A 97 3.39 4.67 20.07
N ASP A 98 3.77 5.84 20.59
CA ASP A 98 2.93 6.64 21.50
C ASP A 98 1.66 7.16 20.81
N PHE A 99 1.70 7.30 19.48
CA PHE A 99 0.60 7.86 18.67
C PHE A 99 -0.24 6.78 17.98
N LYS A 100 -0.09 5.50 18.36
CA LYS A 100 -0.88 4.42 17.75
C LYS A 100 -2.37 4.61 18.05
N GLY A 101 -3.17 4.67 16.99
CA GLY A 101 -4.61 4.95 17.05
C GLY A 101 -4.94 6.44 17.06
N ASP A 102 -3.93 7.32 17.15
CA ASP A 102 -4.15 8.76 17.10
C ASP A 102 -4.31 9.24 15.66
N ARG A 103 -4.99 10.38 15.54
CA ARG A 103 -5.13 11.08 14.26
C ARG A 103 -3.80 11.72 13.88
N ILE A 104 -3.33 11.39 12.68
CA ILE A 104 -2.20 12.04 12.02
C ILE A 104 -2.67 12.54 10.66
N ASP A 105 -2.63 13.85 10.46
CA ASP A 105 -3.05 14.46 9.22
C ASP A 105 -1.96 14.30 8.15
N LEU A 106 -2.39 13.95 6.93
CA LEU A 106 -1.54 13.91 5.75
C LEU A 106 -1.89 15.07 4.83
N ARG A 107 -0.87 15.74 4.31
CA ARG A 107 -1.02 16.72 3.24
C ARG A 107 -0.89 16.01 1.91
N ILE A 108 -1.86 16.26 1.04
CA ILE A 108 -1.93 15.72 -0.31
C ILE A 108 -1.84 16.85 -1.31
N ASN A 109 -1.06 16.65 -2.36
CA ASN A 109 -0.99 17.55 -3.49
C ASN A 109 -0.92 16.74 -4.80
N PHE A 110 -1.53 17.26 -5.86
CA PHE A 110 -1.34 16.78 -7.22
C PHE A 110 -0.42 17.78 -7.92
N PRO A 111 0.88 17.50 -8.12
CA PRO A 111 1.85 18.48 -8.63
C PRO A 111 1.45 19.14 -9.97
N GLN A 112 0.61 18.47 -10.76
CA GLN A 112 0.08 18.98 -12.02
C GLN A 112 -1.04 20.04 -11.84
N ALA A 113 -1.71 20.09 -10.69
CA ALA A 113 -2.74 21.07 -10.36
C ALA A 113 -2.11 22.40 -9.90
N LYS A 114 -1.51 23.13 -10.85
CA LYS A 114 -0.81 24.38 -10.56
C LYS A 114 -1.77 25.44 -10.01
N GLY A 115 -1.40 26.02 -8.87
CA GLY A 115 -2.16 27.12 -8.24
C GLY A 115 -3.25 26.66 -7.26
N GLU A 116 -3.45 25.36 -7.10
CA GLU A 116 -4.36 24.81 -6.11
C GLU A 116 -3.66 24.59 -4.76
N ASP A 117 -4.40 24.85 -3.67
CA ASP A 117 -3.90 24.59 -2.33
C ASP A 117 -3.85 23.07 -2.04
N PRO A 118 -2.79 22.58 -1.36
CA PRO A 118 -2.73 21.20 -0.93
C PRO A 118 -3.90 20.85 0.01
N ALA A 119 -4.52 19.69 -0.21
CA ALA A 119 -5.56 19.19 0.67
C ALA A 119 -4.96 18.57 1.94
N ILE A 120 -5.66 18.70 3.06
CA ILE A 120 -5.35 17.96 4.29
C ILE A 120 -6.37 16.84 4.45
N ILE A 121 -5.91 15.59 4.46
CA ILE A 121 -6.75 14.44 4.78
C ILE A 121 -6.48 14.00 6.22
N LYS A 122 -7.56 13.71 6.94
CA LYS A 122 -7.50 13.21 8.31
C LYS A 122 -7.35 11.70 8.26
N THR A 123 -6.25 11.19 8.77
CA THR A 123 -5.96 9.75 8.82
C THR A 123 -5.59 9.35 10.23
N ASP A 124 -5.60 8.05 10.51
CA ASP A 124 -5.15 7.52 11.79
C ASP A 124 -3.82 6.77 11.60
N LEU A 125 -2.92 6.86 12.57
CA LEU A 125 -1.77 5.96 12.66
C LEU A 125 -2.24 4.61 13.18
N ILE A 126 -2.58 3.70 12.27
CA ILE A 126 -3.17 2.40 12.60
C ILE A 126 -2.19 1.56 13.43
N THR A 127 -0.94 1.52 13.00
CA THR A 127 0.12 0.78 13.70
C THR A 127 1.50 1.22 13.22
N VAL A 128 2.51 0.82 13.98
CA VAL A 128 3.93 0.96 13.64
C VAL A 128 4.55 -0.43 13.63
N PHE A 129 5.42 -0.70 12.67
CA PHE A 129 6.17 -1.95 12.56
C PHE A 129 7.67 -1.70 12.61
N ASP A 130 8.41 -2.67 13.14
CA ASP A 130 9.87 -2.68 13.13
C ASP A 130 10.39 -3.47 11.95
N LEU A 131 11.33 -2.89 11.19
CA LEU A 131 12.07 -3.58 10.15
C LEU A 131 13.56 -3.28 10.30
N ALA A 132 14.31 -4.19 10.93
CA ALA A 132 15.69 -3.96 11.34
C ALA A 132 15.79 -2.64 12.15
N THR A 133 16.48 -1.63 11.62
CA THR A 133 16.62 -0.31 12.26
C THR A 133 15.53 0.70 11.84
N LEU A 134 14.64 0.34 10.92
CA LEU A 134 13.55 1.19 10.44
C LEU A 134 12.30 1.02 11.30
N LYS A 135 11.54 2.12 11.42
CA LYS A 135 10.11 2.05 11.75
C LYS A 135 9.30 2.27 10.49
N ILE A 136 8.17 1.57 10.38
CA ILE A 136 7.20 1.73 9.31
C ILE A 136 5.87 2.14 9.93
N ALA A 137 5.45 3.38 9.69
CA ALA A 137 4.17 3.91 10.14
C ALA A 137 3.10 3.58 9.10
N PHE A 138 2.01 2.93 9.51
CA PHE A 138 0.87 2.61 8.65
C PHE A 138 -0.31 3.55 8.93
N PHE A 139 -0.68 4.34 7.92
CA PHE A 139 -1.77 5.30 7.94
C PHE A 139 -2.99 4.74 7.21
N GLY A 140 -4.17 4.94 7.78
CA GLY A 140 -5.42 4.44 7.22
C GLY A 140 -6.67 5.15 7.73
N ASN A 141 -7.80 4.44 7.66
CA ASN A 141 -9.16 4.90 8.06
C ASN A 141 -9.73 6.10 7.30
N PHE A 142 -9.03 6.63 6.31
CA PHE A 142 -9.59 7.60 5.37
C PHE A 142 -10.34 6.88 4.25
N ILE A 143 -11.64 7.15 4.10
CA ILE A 143 -12.46 6.63 2.99
C ILE A 143 -12.34 7.58 1.80
N GLN A 144 -12.01 7.03 0.64
CA GLN A 144 -11.89 7.80 -0.60
C GLN A 144 -13.25 8.39 -1.01
N GLY A 145 -13.31 9.71 -1.18
CA GLY A 145 -14.45 10.39 -1.79
C GLY A 145 -14.36 10.42 -3.32
N GLN A 146 -15.50 10.57 -3.98
CA GLN A 146 -15.61 10.60 -5.45
C GLN A 146 -14.71 11.65 -6.12
N MET A 147 -14.60 12.85 -5.52
CA MET A 147 -13.74 13.91 -6.06
C MET A 147 -12.27 13.50 -6.00
N PHE A 148 -11.83 12.92 -4.88
CA PHE A 148 -10.44 12.47 -4.73
C PHE A 148 -10.12 11.35 -5.72
N ASP A 149 -11.03 10.40 -5.91
CA ASP A 149 -10.93 9.34 -6.92
C ASP A 149 -10.81 9.91 -8.34
N SER A 150 -11.62 10.90 -8.67
CA SER A 150 -11.60 11.56 -9.99
C SER A 150 -10.27 12.25 -10.26
N LEU A 151 -9.70 12.93 -9.26
CA LEU A 151 -8.38 13.56 -9.36
C LEU A 151 -7.28 12.52 -9.55
N MET A 152 -7.36 11.39 -8.84
CA MET A 152 -6.41 10.29 -8.99
C MET A 152 -6.48 9.61 -10.36
N ALA A 153 -7.67 9.51 -10.95
CA ALA A 153 -7.86 8.98 -12.30
C ALA A 153 -7.39 9.95 -13.39
N TYR A 154 -7.41 11.24 -13.11
CA TYR A 154 -7.06 12.30 -14.07
C TYR A 154 -5.56 12.62 -14.10
N PHE A 155 -4.92 12.70 -12.92
CA PHE A 155 -3.51 13.04 -12.81
C PHE A 155 -2.62 11.81 -12.81
N ASN A 156 -1.32 12.02 -13.08
CA ASN A 156 -0.32 10.95 -13.19
C ASN A 156 0.55 10.84 -11.93
N THR A 157 0.42 11.77 -10.97
CA THR A 157 1.28 11.83 -9.79
C THR A 157 0.54 12.43 -8.62
N ILE A 158 0.79 11.91 -7.43
CA ILE A 158 0.32 12.43 -6.16
C ILE A 158 1.50 12.55 -5.20
N LYS A 159 1.56 13.64 -4.43
CA LYS A 159 2.51 13.83 -3.35
C LYS A 159 1.79 13.72 -2.02
N ILE A 160 2.38 12.96 -1.10
CA ILE A 160 1.86 12.75 0.25
C ILE A 160 2.93 13.17 1.25
N GLU A 161 2.54 13.91 2.28
CA GLU A 161 3.42 14.39 3.33
C GLU A 161 2.77 14.23 4.70
N VAL A 162 3.52 13.67 5.66
CA VAL A 162 3.16 13.71 7.08
C VAL A 162 3.27 15.14 7.59
N THR A 163 2.20 15.64 8.20
CA THR A 163 2.14 17.04 8.65
C THR A 163 2.65 17.24 10.08
N ASN A 164 2.83 18.51 10.46
CA ASN A 164 3.13 18.88 11.85
C ASN A 164 1.93 18.52 12.76
N PRO A 165 2.18 18.15 14.03
CA PRO A 165 3.48 18.10 14.70
C PRO A 165 4.28 16.81 14.42
N HIS A 166 3.67 15.80 13.80
CA HIS A 166 4.26 14.46 13.67
C HIS A 166 5.38 14.35 12.63
N LYS A 167 5.49 15.31 11.71
CA LYS A 167 6.55 15.39 10.70
C LYS A 167 7.96 15.20 11.27
N ILE A 168 8.21 15.65 12.50
CA ILE A 168 9.54 15.58 13.16
C ILE A 168 10.03 14.16 13.46
N TYR A 169 9.15 13.15 13.36
CA TYR A 169 9.48 11.76 13.60
C TYR A 169 9.93 11.03 12.32
N PHE A 170 9.98 11.74 11.19
CA PHE A 170 10.32 11.19 9.89
C PHE A 170 11.50 11.97 9.28
N ASP A 171 12.57 11.26 8.95
CA ASP A 171 13.70 11.72 8.15
C ASP A 171 13.28 12.08 6.72
N ILE A 172 12.39 11.29 6.12
CA ILE A 172 11.75 11.57 4.83
C ILE A 172 10.23 11.58 5.03
N PRO A 173 9.64 12.73 5.42
CA PRO A 173 8.21 12.81 5.76
C PRO A 173 7.29 12.88 4.53
N SER A 174 7.83 12.97 3.32
CA SER A 174 7.04 13.12 2.10
C SER A 174 7.61 12.30 0.95
N ASP A 175 6.73 11.76 0.14
CA ASP A 175 7.08 11.07 -1.10
C ASP A 175 6.06 11.39 -2.21
N GLU A 176 6.44 11.08 -3.44
CA GLU A 176 5.63 11.14 -4.64
C GLU A 176 5.35 9.73 -5.15
N PHE A 177 4.13 9.51 -5.61
CA PHE A 177 3.64 8.23 -6.06
C PHE A 177 3.07 8.37 -7.47
N SER A 178 3.30 7.36 -8.30
CA SER A 178 2.74 7.30 -9.64
C SER A 178 1.25 6.97 -9.58
N LEU A 179 0.46 7.64 -10.42
CA LEU A 179 -0.95 7.29 -10.64
C LEU A 179 -1.15 6.55 -11.98
N ASN A 180 -0.06 6.29 -12.71
CA ASN A 180 -0.10 5.52 -13.95
C ASN A 180 -0.45 4.07 -13.64
N GLY A 181 -1.61 3.62 -14.13
CA GLY A 181 -2.14 2.28 -13.84
C GLY A 181 -3.17 2.22 -12.70
N TYR A 182 -3.41 3.35 -12.01
CA TYR A 182 -4.39 3.46 -10.91
C TYR A 182 -5.77 2.91 -11.30
N VAL A 183 -6.32 3.36 -12.43
CA VAL A 183 -7.67 2.97 -12.88
C VAL A 183 -7.75 1.47 -13.15
N ALA A 184 -6.75 0.90 -13.84
CA ALA A 184 -6.74 -0.53 -14.14
C ALA A 184 -6.59 -1.38 -12.86
N ALA A 185 -5.73 -0.96 -11.93
CA ALA A 185 -5.56 -1.62 -10.64
C ALA A 185 -6.84 -1.55 -9.79
N LYS A 186 -7.52 -0.39 -9.75
CA LYS A 186 -8.80 -0.22 -9.06
C LYS A 186 -9.88 -1.14 -9.62
N LEU A 187 -10.01 -1.22 -10.95
CA LEU A 187 -10.98 -2.11 -11.61
C LEU A 187 -10.70 -3.58 -11.27
N LYS A 188 -9.42 -4.00 -11.28
CA LYS A 188 -9.08 -5.36 -10.86
C LYS A 188 -9.39 -5.59 -9.38
N ALA A 189 -9.10 -4.61 -8.52
CA ALA A 189 -9.38 -4.72 -7.11
C ALA A 189 -10.90 -4.87 -6.84
N GLN A 190 -11.74 -4.15 -7.59
CA GLN A 190 -13.19 -4.29 -7.55
C GLN A 190 -13.63 -5.71 -7.93
N GLU A 191 -13.16 -6.22 -9.08
CA GLU A 191 -13.47 -7.57 -9.56
C GLU A 191 -13.12 -8.64 -8.51
N LEU A 192 -11.93 -8.54 -7.92
CA LEU A 192 -11.47 -9.46 -6.88
C LEU A 192 -12.29 -9.34 -5.60
N CYS A 193 -12.66 -8.13 -5.20
CA CYS A 193 -13.45 -7.89 -3.98
C CYS A 193 -14.85 -8.50 -4.09
N GLU A 194 -15.55 -8.23 -5.18
CA GLU A 194 -16.90 -8.77 -5.44
C GLU A 194 -16.86 -10.28 -5.64
N GLY A 195 -15.80 -10.81 -6.26
CA GLY A 195 -15.59 -12.24 -6.46
C GLY A 195 -15.50 -13.02 -5.15
N MET A 196 -14.96 -12.42 -4.08
CA MET A 196 -14.82 -13.09 -2.78
C MET A 196 -16.15 -13.40 -2.08
N ILE A 197 -17.15 -12.55 -2.26
CA ILE A 197 -18.48 -12.72 -1.65
C ILE A 197 -19.18 -13.95 -2.28
N LYS A 198 -18.95 -14.20 -3.57
CA LYS A 198 -19.54 -15.32 -4.30
C LYS A 198 -18.99 -16.67 -3.83
N THR A 199 -17.73 -16.74 -3.36
CA THR A 199 -17.10 -17.99 -2.93
C THR A 199 -17.47 -18.40 -1.50
N THR A 200 -17.96 -17.48 -0.66
CA THR A 200 -18.33 -17.78 0.73
C THR A 200 -19.79 -18.21 0.91
N SER A 201 -20.58 -18.20 -0.17
CA SER A 201 -22.02 -18.54 -0.15
C SER A 201 -22.32 -19.96 -0.66
N LEU A 202 -21.31 -20.83 -0.72
CA LEU A 202 -21.38 -22.24 -1.11
C LEU A 202 -20.93 -23.13 0.04
#